data_AF-A0A432HXT7-F1
#
_entry.id   AF-A0A432HXT7-F1
#
_cell.length_a   1.000
_cell.length_b   1.000
_cell.length_c   1.000
_cell.angle_alpha   90.00
_cell.angle_beta   90.00
_cell.angle_gamma   90.00
#
_symmetry.space_group_name_H-M   'P 1'
#
loop_
_entity.id
_entity.type
_entity.pdbx_description
1 polymer ?
#
loop_
_entity_poly.entity_id
_entity_poly.type
_entity_poly.pdbx_seq_one_letter_code
_entity_poly.pdbx_strand_id
1 'polypeptide(L)'
;MKILMRNEDNPPATRPLLRYIPVLLAFFLGVTMSAVLFILVREWEQDRFNDTWHPGGGLEQVTDGPMWRAWGILGAGLLFTSYTAALVALRTRELSITADLLQDEIDRRRLTEESLYQSRRRIAMAEETLRGEIAEFLHGRIQTRLLIIWHRLGQCEALINGDPTQARTLIQEIRDEVDQIRERDVREASHLLHP
;
A
#
# COMPACT_ATOMS: atom_id res chain seq x y z
N MET A 1 -3.39 31.74 14.92
CA MET A 1 -3.42 31.08 16.24
C MET A 1 -2.99 29.63 16.04
N LYS A 2 -1.77 29.26 16.49
CA LYS A 2 -1.19 27.90 16.74
C LYS A 2 -1.46 26.80 15.69
N ILE A 3 -0.50 26.39 14.86
CA ILE A 3 0.68 25.54 15.19
C ILE A 3 0.39 24.51 16.30
N LEU A 4 0.21 23.25 15.90
CA LEU A 4 0.64 22.02 16.59
C LEU A 4 0.38 20.86 15.60
N MET A 5 1.41 20.43 14.89
CA MET A 5 2.11 19.17 15.15
C MET A 5 1.20 17.93 15.02
N ARG A 6 1.31 17.25 13.87
CA ARG A 6 1.52 15.80 13.90
C ARG A 6 2.37 15.37 12.71
N ASN A 7 3.67 15.56 12.91
CA ASN A 7 4.75 14.97 12.15
C ASN A 7 5.07 13.61 12.78
N GLU A 8 4.34 12.58 12.38
CA GLU A 8 4.63 11.16 12.59
C GLU A 8 4.21 10.55 11.25
N ASP A 9 5.11 10.44 10.27
CA ASP A 9 5.77 9.17 9.97
C ASP A 9 6.94 9.40 8.99
N ASN A 10 7.99 10.08 9.45
CA ASN A 10 9.29 9.93 8.79
C ASN A 10 9.97 8.70 9.43
N PRO A 11 10.02 7.53 8.76
CA PRO A 11 10.73 6.39 9.32
C PRO A 11 12.19 6.81 9.50
N PRO A 12 12.79 6.63 10.69
CA PRO A 12 14.13 7.13 10.93
C PRO A 12 15.07 6.40 9.97
N ALA A 13 15.73 7.18 9.10
CA ALA A 13 16.76 6.76 8.15
C ALA A 13 18.03 6.21 8.84
N THR A 14 17.93 5.79 10.09
CA THR A 14 18.99 5.20 10.92
C THR A 14 18.96 3.67 10.94
N ARG A 15 17.93 3.03 10.34
CA ARG A 15 17.78 1.57 10.33
C ARG A 15 18.76 0.75 9.47
N PRO A 16 19.41 1.26 8.39
CA PRO A 16 20.28 0.38 7.60
C PRO A 16 21.57 0.04 8.35
N LEU A 17 22.13 0.95 9.15
CA LEU A 17 23.43 0.75 9.81
C LEU A 17 23.36 -0.21 11.00
N LEU A 18 22.30 -0.15 11.82
CA LEU A 18 22.11 -1.08 12.95
C LEU A 18 21.98 -2.55 12.49
N ARG A 19 21.55 -2.76 11.25
CA ARG A 19 21.32 -4.08 10.65
C ARG A 19 22.63 -4.85 10.39
N TYR A 20 23.76 -4.15 10.25
CA TYR A 20 25.07 -4.76 9.98
C TYR A 20 25.90 -5.01 11.24
N ILE A 21 25.55 -4.43 12.38
CA ILE A 21 26.24 -4.62 13.66
C ILE A 21 26.37 -6.10 14.06
N PRO A 22 25.31 -6.94 14.04
CA PRO A 22 25.45 -8.34 14.44
C PRO A 22 26.29 -9.15 13.44
N VAL A 23 26.33 -8.76 12.16
CA VAL A 23 27.15 -9.42 11.13
C VAL A 23 28.63 -9.10 11.35
N LEU A 24 28.95 -7.83 11.61
CA LEU A 24 30.30 -7.39 11.98
C LEU A 24 30.76 -8.08 13.28
N LEU A 25 29.91 -8.14 14.29
CA LEU A 25 30.25 -8.75 15.58
C LEU A 25 30.49 -10.26 15.46
N ALA A 26 29.66 -10.98 14.69
CA ALA A 26 29.85 -12.40 14.39
C ALA A 26 31.13 -12.64 13.57
N PHE A 27 31.46 -11.75 12.63
CA PHE A 27 32.70 -11.81 11.86
C PHE A 27 33.93 -11.66 12.78
N PHE A 28 33.94 -10.65 13.66
CA PHE A 28 35.02 -10.45 14.62
C PHE A 28 35.15 -11.62 15.62
N LEU A 29 34.04 -12.19 16.08
CA LEU A 29 34.04 -13.38 16.93
C LEU A 29 34.58 -14.61 16.21
N GLY A 30 34.21 -14.85 14.94
CA GLY A 30 34.73 -15.97 14.16
C GLY A 30 36.24 -15.86 13.91
N VAL A 31 36.72 -14.65 13.57
CA VAL A 31 38.16 -14.40 13.33
C VAL A 31 38.96 -14.57 14.63
N THR A 32 38.47 -14.04 15.75
CA THR A 32 39.14 -14.18 17.05
C THR A 32 39.15 -15.63 17.52
N MET A 33 38.06 -16.37 17.37
CA MET A 33 38.01 -17.78 17.75
C MET A 33 38.95 -18.65 16.90
N SER A 34 39.06 -18.37 15.60
CA SER A 34 40.02 -19.05 14.72
C SER A 34 41.47 -18.74 15.08
N ALA A 35 41.78 -17.50 15.46
CA ALA A 35 43.11 -17.11 15.90
C ALA A 35 43.48 -17.78 17.24
N VAL A 36 42.54 -17.84 18.18
CA VAL A 36 42.72 -18.52 19.48
C VAL A 36 42.91 -20.02 19.27
N LEU A 37 42.14 -20.66 18.39
CA LEU A 37 42.31 -22.08 18.07
C LEU A 37 43.68 -22.36 17.46
N PHE A 38 44.16 -21.48 16.57
CA PHE A 38 45.49 -21.59 15.97
C PHE A 38 46.62 -21.47 17.01
N ILE A 39 46.48 -20.54 17.96
CA ILE A 39 47.45 -20.37 19.06
C ILE A 39 47.42 -21.58 19.99
N LEU A 40 46.24 -22.06 20.40
CA LEU A 40 46.12 -23.22 21.29
C LEU A 40 46.65 -24.51 20.66
N VAL A 41 46.39 -24.74 19.36
CA VAL A 41 46.95 -25.89 18.64
C VAL A 41 48.47 -25.81 18.58
N ARG A 42 49.01 -24.61 18.33
CA ARG A 42 50.46 -24.39 18.31
C ARG A 42 51.12 -24.62 19.67
N GLU A 43 50.50 -24.14 20.75
CA GLU A 43 51.02 -24.28 22.13
C GLU A 43 51.02 -25.75 22.56
N TRP A 44 49.90 -26.45 22.33
CA TRP A 44 49.74 -27.87 22.69
C TRP A 44 50.73 -28.79 21.94
N GLU A 45 51.07 -28.45 20.70
CA GLU A 45 52.02 -29.22 19.90
C GLU A 45 53.48 -28.95 20.30
N GLN A 46 53.80 -27.73 20.76
CA GLN A 46 55.13 -27.37 21.24
C GLN A 46 55.49 -28.10 22.55
N ASP A 47 54.52 -28.26 23.46
CA ASP A 47 54.71 -29.06 24.67
C ASP A 47 54.91 -30.55 24.36
N ARG A 48 54.14 -31.10 23.41
CA ARG A 48 54.30 -32.51 22.98
C ARG A 48 55.69 -32.78 22.37
N PHE A 49 56.24 -31.84 21.61
CA PHE A 49 57.56 -32.00 20.99
C PHE A 49 58.70 -31.90 22.01
N ASN A 50 58.54 -31.06 23.05
CA ASN A 50 59.54 -30.86 24.09
C ASN A 50 59.66 -32.09 25.01
N ASP A 51 58.54 -32.78 25.29
CA ASP A 51 58.53 -33.99 26.12
C ASP A 51 59.14 -35.23 25.44
N THR A 52 59.33 -35.21 24.12
CA THR A 52 59.94 -36.32 23.36
C THR A 52 61.45 -36.18 23.11
N TRP A 53 62.09 -35.09 23.57
CA TRP A 53 63.51 -34.83 23.28
C TRP A 53 64.45 -35.41 24.35
N HIS A 54 64.95 -36.63 24.13
CA HIS A 54 66.12 -37.18 24.84
C HIS A 54 67.41 -36.94 24.04
N PRO A 55 68.51 -36.48 24.66
CA PRO A 55 69.74 -36.15 23.95
C PRO A 55 70.55 -37.42 23.68
N GLY A 56 70.20 -38.15 22.61
CA GLY A 56 70.94 -39.34 22.19
C GLY A 56 70.16 -40.26 21.28
N GLY A 57 69.91 -39.85 20.03
CA GLY A 57 69.30 -40.70 19.01
C GLY A 57 69.27 -39.98 17.67
N GLY A 58 69.78 -40.63 16.63
CA GLY A 58 70.13 -40.03 15.34
C GLY A 58 68.96 -39.39 14.58
N LEU A 59 69.34 -38.49 13.68
CA LEU A 59 68.49 -37.75 12.75
C LEU A 59 67.70 -38.70 11.85
N GLU A 60 66.51 -39.12 12.29
CA GLU A 60 65.43 -39.43 11.37
C GLU A 60 64.60 -38.16 11.23
N GLN A 61 64.84 -37.44 10.13
CA GLN A 61 64.05 -36.28 9.73
C GLN A 61 62.60 -36.74 9.53
N VAL A 62 61.81 -36.69 10.60
CA VAL A 62 60.36 -36.67 10.52
C VAL A 62 60.02 -35.38 9.78
N THR A 63 59.86 -35.55 8.47
CA THR A 63 59.25 -34.64 7.50
C THR A 63 58.59 -33.39 8.11
N ASP A 64 59.42 -32.37 8.35
CA ASP A 64 59.06 -30.98 8.62
C ASP A 64 58.42 -30.35 7.37
N GLY A 65 57.30 -30.92 6.94
CA GLY A 65 56.61 -30.54 5.72
C GLY A 65 55.73 -29.31 5.96
N PRO A 66 55.77 -28.29 5.07
CA PRO A 66 54.77 -27.19 5.02
C PRO A 66 53.32 -27.69 4.85
N MET A 67 53.13 -28.99 4.64
CA MET A 67 51.86 -29.68 4.51
C MET A 67 50.98 -29.56 5.76
N TRP A 68 51.50 -29.80 6.97
CA TRP A 68 50.68 -29.72 8.19
C TRP A 68 50.15 -28.30 8.47
N ARG A 69 50.97 -27.28 8.20
CA ARG A 69 50.56 -25.87 8.26
C ARG A 69 49.47 -25.56 7.22
N ALA A 70 49.58 -26.14 6.03
CA ALA A 70 48.57 -26.02 4.99
C ALA A 70 47.24 -26.69 5.39
N TRP A 71 47.27 -27.87 6.02
CA TRP A 71 46.06 -28.55 6.51
C TRP A 71 45.34 -27.77 7.61
N GLY A 72 46.06 -27.13 8.54
CA GLY A 72 45.47 -26.26 9.57
C GLY A 72 44.77 -25.02 9.00
N ILE A 73 45.39 -24.36 8.01
CA ILE A 73 44.81 -23.17 7.35
C ILE A 73 43.57 -23.56 6.52
N LEU A 74 43.63 -24.69 5.80
CA LEU A 74 42.51 -25.19 5.01
C LEU A 74 41.33 -25.63 5.89
N GLY A 75 41.59 -26.31 7.01
CA GLY A 75 40.56 -26.72 7.96
C GLY A 75 39.86 -25.54 8.63
N ALA A 76 40.61 -24.53 9.06
CA ALA A 76 40.06 -23.30 9.63
C ALA A 76 39.21 -22.51 8.61
N GLY A 77 39.68 -22.42 7.36
CA GLY A 77 38.92 -21.80 6.26
C GLY A 77 37.61 -22.54 5.97
N LEU A 78 37.61 -23.87 6.01
CA LEU A 78 36.41 -24.68 5.77
C LEU A 78 35.36 -24.50 6.88
N LEU A 79 35.79 -24.48 8.15
CA LEU A 79 34.89 -24.24 9.28
C LEU A 79 34.33 -22.81 9.27
N PHE A 80 35.15 -21.83 8.89
CA PHE A 80 34.71 -20.44 8.76
C PHE A 80 33.68 -20.25 7.65
N THR A 81 33.91 -20.85 6.47
CA THR A 81 32.94 -20.81 5.36
C THR A 81 31.64 -21.55 5.68
N SER A 82 31.71 -22.68 6.38
CA SER A 82 30.52 -23.40 6.86
C SER A 82 29.72 -22.59 7.88
N TYR A 83 30.40 -21.97 8.86
CA TYR A 83 29.77 -21.14 9.88
C TYR A 83 29.11 -19.88 9.31
N THR A 84 29.79 -19.20 8.39
CA THR A 84 29.24 -18.01 7.70
C THR A 84 28.06 -18.38 6.78
N ALA A 85 28.13 -19.51 6.08
CA ALA A 85 27.01 -20.02 5.30
C ALA A 85 25.79 -20.34 6.18
N ALA A 86 25.99 -20.94 7.36
CA ALA A 86 24.90 -21.22 8.30
C ALA A 86 24.25 -19.93 8.84
N LEU A 87 25.05 -18.90 9.16
CA LEU A 87 24.55 -17.59 9.59
C LEU A 87 23.74 -16.89 8.49
N VAL A 88 24.22 -16.92 7.25
CA VAL A 88 23.49 -16.38 6.10
C VAL A 88 22.19 -17.13 5.89
N ALA A 89 22.20 -18.47 5.99
CA ALA A 89 21.01 -19.30 5.85
C ALA A 89 19.96 -19.08 6.95
N LEU A 90 20.38 -18.82 8.19
CA LEU A 90 19.46 -18.47 9.27
C LEU A 90 18.83 -17.09 9.05
N ARG A 91 19.60 -16.12 8.56
CA ARG A 91 19.11 -14.77 8.27
C ARG A 91 18.19 -14.69 7.05
N THR A 92 18.46 -15.46 6.00
CA THR A 92 17.60 -15.48 4.81
C THR A 92 16.20 -16.03 5.14
N ARG A 93 16.09 -16.99 6.07
CA ARG A 93 14.79 -17.51 6.54
C ARG A 93 13.96 -16.47 7.29
N GLU A 94 14.56 -15.69 8.17
CA GLU A 94 13.83 -14.62 8.87
C GLU A 94 13.35 -13.55 7.90
N LEU A 95 14.19 -13.22 6.91
CA LEU A 95 13.88 -12.22 5.90
C LEU A 95 12.73 -12.64 4.99
N SER A 96 12.69 -13.90 4.54
CA SER A 96 11.60 -14.39 3.70
C SER A 96 10.25 -14.34 4.43
N ILE A 97 10.22 -14.72 5.71
CA ILE A 97 8.98 -14.66 6.52
C ILE A 97 8.49 -13.23 6.66
N THR A 98 9.38 -12.28 6.93
CA THR A 98 8.98 -10.86 7.04
C THR A 98 8.50 -10.28 5.72
N ALA A 99 9.09 -10.70 4.59
CA ALA A 99 8.67 -10.26 3.26
C ALA A 99 7.26 -10.80 2.94
N ASP A 100 7.01 -12.08 3.21
CA ASP A 100 5.71 -12.71 2.97
C ASP A 100 4.59 -12.07 3.80
N LEU A 101 4.86 -11.76 5.07
CA LEU A 101 3.88 -11.10 5.95
C LEU A 101 3.54 -9.68 5.48
N LEU A 102 4.54 -8.92 5.00
CA LEU A 102 4.31 -7.59 4.45
C LEU A 102 3.52 -7.65 3.14
N GLN A 103 3.78 -8.68 2.33
CA GLN A 103 3.07 -8.90 1.07
C GLN A 103 1.59 -9.24 1.32
N ASP A 104 1.30 -10.12 2.28
CA ASP A 104 -0.08 -10.47 2.67
C ASP A 104 -0.85 -9.23 3.17
N GLU A 105 -0.20 -8.38 3.97
CA GLU A 105 -0.81 -7.14 4.45
C GLU A 105 -1.10 -6.15 3.30
N ILE A 106 -0.19 -6.04 2.33
CA ILE A 106 -0.42 -5.22 1.13
C ILE A 106 -1.59 -5.76 0.31
N ASP A 107 -1.65 -7.08 0.10
CA ASP A 107 -2.72 -7.70 -0.67
C ASP A 107 -4.08 -7.55 0.00
N ARG A 108 -4.16 -7.70 1.34
CA ARG A 108 -5.39 -7.42 2.10
C ARG A 108 -5.85 -5.97 1.96
N ARG A 109 -4.93 -5.01 2.00
CA ARG A 109 -5.27 -3.60 1.80
C ARG A 109 -5.75 -3.33 0.39
N ARG A 110 -5.10 -3.90 -0.63
CA ARG A 110 -5.51 -3.78 -2.03
C ARG A 110 -6.92 -4.32 -2.28
N LEU A 111 -7.23 -5.50 -1.74
CA LEU A 111 -8.58 -6.08 -1.85
C LEU A 111 -9.64 -5.17 -1.21
N THR A 112 -9.30 -4.56 -0.08
CA THR A 112 -10.20 -3.62 0.60
C THR A 112 -10.40 -2.35 -0.25
N GLU A 113 -9.33 -1.77 -0.78
CA GLU A 113 -9.38 -0.59 -1.65
C GLU A 113 -10.17 -0.86 -2.93
N GLU A 114 -9.96 -2.01 -3.59
CA GLU A 114 -10.71 -2.40 -4.78
C GLU A 114 -12.21 -2.54 -4.48
N SER A 115 -12.58 -3.18 -3.37
CA SER A 115 -13.98 -3.33 -2.98
C SER A 115 -14.65 -1.98 -2.72
N LEU A 116 -13.95 -1.04 -2.07
CA LEU A 116 -14.42 0.32 -1.83
C LEU A 116 -14.53 1.12 -3.13
N TYR A 117 -13.55 0.98 -4.03
CA TYR A 117 -13.57 1.62 -5.34
C TYR A 117 -14.75 1.13 -6.17
N GLN A 118 -15.00 -0.18 -6.19
CA GLN A 118 -16.16 -0.76 -6.88
C GLN A 118 -17.48 -0.27 -6.28
N SER A 119 -17.59 -0.21 -4.95
CA SER A 119 -18.78 0.30 -4.27
C SER A 119 -19.04 1.77 -4.63
N ARG A 120 -18.02 2.64 -4.52
CA ARG A 120 -18.10 4.06 -4.90
C ARG A 120 -18.48 4.24 -6.37
N ARG A 121 -17.90 3.43 -7.26
CA ARG A 121 -18.22 3.48 -8.69
C ARG A 121 -19.68 3.11 -8.95
N ARG A 122 -20.22 2.09 -8.27
CA ARG A 122 -21.63 1.72 -8.38
C ARG A 122 -22.55 2.84 -7.87
N ILE A 123 -22.21 3.45 -6.74
CA ILE A 123 -22.97 4.59 -6.19
C ILE A 123 -22.95 5.77 -7.17
N ALA A 124 -21.77 6.14 -7.68
CA ALA A 124 -21.63 7.25 -8.62
C ALA A 124 -22.40 7.00 -9.94
N MET A 125 -22.38 5.76 -10.45
CA MET A 125 -23.17 5.41 -11.63
C MET A 125 -24.67 5.48 -11.36
N ALA A 126 -25.14 4.97 -10.21
CA ALA A 126 -26.54 5.06 -9.83
C ALA A 126 -26.99 6.51 -9.65
N GLU A 127 -26.16 7.35 -9.05
CA GLU A 127 -26.42 8.79 -8.89
C GLU A 127 -26.52 9.50 -10.25
N GLU A 128 -25.61 9.20 -11.18
CA GLU A 128 -25.62 9.80 -12.52
C GLU A 128 -26.84 9.35 -13.33
N THR A 129 -27.21 8.07 -13.27
CA THR A 129 -28.44 7.57 -13.89
C THR A 129 -29.66 8.29 -13.34
N LEU A 130 -29.75 8.43 -12.01
CA LEU A 130 -30.87 9.09 -11.35
C LEU A 130 -30.94 10.59 -11.70
N ARG A 131 -29.79 11.28 -11.77
CA ARG A 131 -29.73 12.67 -12.26
C ARG A 131 -30.17 12.78 -13.72
N GLY A 132 -29.77 11.83 -14.57
CA GLY A 132 -30.19 11.77 -15.97
C GLY A 132 -31.70 11.59 -16.10
N GLU A 133 -32.29 10.65 -15.36
CA GLU A 133 -33.73 10.41 -15.34
C GLU A 133 -34.52 11.64 -14.84
N ILE A 134 -34.04 12.31 -13.79
CA ILE A 134 -34.62 13.56 -13.30
C ILE A 134 -34.55 14.64 -14.37
N ALA A 135 -33.39 14.81 -15.01
CA ALA A 135 -33.20 15.82 -16.04
C ALA A 135 -34.10 15.57 -17.26
N GLU A 136 -34.22 14.32 -17.70
CA GLU A 136 -35.06 13.94 -18.84
C GLU A 136 -36.56 14.10 -18.52
N PHE A 137 -36.98 13.67 -17.33
CA PHE A 137 -38.34 13.88 -16.83
C PHE A 137 -38.70 15.37 -16.75
N LEU A 138 -37.83 16.17 -16.12
CA LEU A 138 -38.01 17.61 -16.02
C LEU A 138 -38.05 18.26 -17.39
N HIS A 139 -37.05 18.00 -18.24
CA HIS A 139 -36.93 18.67 -19.53
C HIS A 139 -38.09 18.30 -20.45
N GLY A 140 -38.41 17.01 -20.62
CA GLY A 140 -39.49 16.58 -21.53
C GLY A 140 -40.87 17.06 -21.11
N ARG A 141 -41.22 16.88 -19.83
CA ARG A 141 -42.57 17.20 -19.31
C ARG A 141 -42.78 18.70 -19.16
N ILE A 142 -41.81 19.43 -18.62
CA ILE A 142 -41.93 20.88 -18.43
C ILE A 142 -41.90 21.61 -19.77
N GLN A 143 -41.03 21.23 -20.70
CA GLN A 143 -40.93 21.89 -22.01
C GLN A 143 -42.23 21.74 -22.82
N THR A 144 -42.82 20.55 -22.84
CA THR A 144 -44.08 20.31 -23.55
C THR A 144 -45.23 21.10 -22.93
N ARG A 145 -45.32 21.14 -21.60
CA ARG A 145 -46.37 21.90 -20.90
C ARG A 145 -46.21 23.42 -21.06
N LEU A 146 -44.98 23.94 -21.00
CA LEU A 146 -44.68 25.35 -21.27
C LEU A 146 -45.07 25.75 -22.69
N LEU A 147 -44.82 24.89 -23.68
CA LEU A 147 -45.21 25.15 -25.06
C LEU A 147 -46.74 25.26 -25.22
N ILE A 148 -47.50 24.38 -24.56
CA ILE A 148 -48.97 24.42 -24.56
C ILE A 148 -49.46 25.72 -23.90
N ILE A 149 -48.89 26.10 -22.76
CA ILE A 149 -49.22 27.36 -22.07
C ILE A 149 -48.92 28.56 -22.97
N TRP A 150 -47.78 28.57 -23.65
CA TRP A 150 -47.40 29.65 -24.55
C TRP A 150 -48.40 29.80 -25.71
N HIS A 151 -48.80 28.69 -26.32
CA HIS A 151 -49.81 28.70 -27.39
C HIS A 151 -51.16 29.23 -26.89
N ARG A 152 -51.62 28.78 -25.71
CA ARG A 152 -52.85 29.26 -25.08
C ARG A 152 -52.78 30.75 -24.73
N LEU A 153 -51.62 31.25 -24.32
CA LEU A 153 -51.40 32.66 -24.06
C LEU A 153 -51.53 33.51 -25.34
N GLY A 154 -51.00 33.02 -26.47
CA GLY A 154 -51.20 33.66 -27.77
C GLY A 154 -52.68 33.68 -28.21
N GLN A 155 -53.45 32.64 -27.87
CA GLN A 155 -54.90 32.62 -28.10
C GLN A 155 -55.65 33.64 -27.22
N CYS A 156 -55.24 33.81 -25.95
CA CYS A 156 -55.74 34.89 -25.09
C CYS A 156 -55.53 36.25 -25.73
N GLU A 157 -54.33 36.52 -26.25
CA GLU A 157 -53.98 37.82 -26.84
C GLU A 157 -54.88 38.16 -28.05
N ALA A 158 -55.22 37.16 -28.85
CA ALA A 158 -56.19 37.31 -29.95
C ALA A 158 -57.64 37.55 -29.46
N LEU A 159 -58.03 36.93 -28.35
CA LEU A 159 -59.38 37.03 -27.77
C LEU A 159 -59.63 38.33 -27.00
N ILE A 160 -58.58 38.99 -26.48
CA ILE A 160 -58.69 40.23 -25.68
C ILE A 160 -59.48 41.34 -26.39
N ASN A 161 -59.36 41.45 -27.72
CA ASN A 161 -60.05 42.47 -28.51
C ASN A 161 -61.47 42.09 -28.92
N GLY A 162 -61.82 40.79 -28.91
CA GLY A 162 -63.12 40.29 -29.37
C GLY A 162 -64.08 39.90 -28.24
N ASP A 163 -63.58 39.19 -27.23
CA ASP A 163 -64.34 38.75 -26.06
C ASP A 163 -63.46 38.81 -24.78
N PRO A 164 -63.44 39.97 -24.11
CA PRO A 164 -62.58 40.21 -22.94
C PRO A 164 -62.91 39.31 -21.75
N THR A 165 -64.17 38.90 -21.63
CA THR A 165 -64.65 37.99 -20.59
C THR A 165 -64.06 36.60 -20.76
N GLN A 166 -64.11 36.08 -21.99
CA GLN A 166 -63.55 34.77 -22.30
C GLN A 166 -62.02 34.78 -22.20
N ALA A 167 -61.36 35.87 -22.62
CA ALA A 167 -59.93 36.06 -22.45
C ALA A 167 -59.49 36.07 -20.97
N ARG A 168 -60.27 36.73 -20.08
CA ARG A 168 -59.98 36.72 -18.64
C ARG A 168 -60.06 35.32 -18.04
N THR A 169 -61.07 34.54 -18.40
CA THR A 169 -61.21 33.16 -17.93
C THR A 169 -60.04 32.30 -18.38
N LEU A 170 -59.64 32.41 -19.66
CA LEU A 170 -58.53 31.65 -20.23
C LEU A 170 -57.18 32.03 -19.59
N ILE A 171 -56.96 33.31 -19.26
CA ILE A 171 -55.78 33.76 -18.49
C ILE A 171 -55.77 33.14 -17.09
N GLN A 172 -56.92 33.07 -16.42
CA GLN A 172 -57.05 32.49 -15.09
C GLN A 172 -56.70 31.00 -15.11
N GLU A 173 -57.23 30.26 -16.09
CA GLU A 173 -56.94 28.83 -16.30
C GLU A 173 -55.46 28.57 -16.59
N ILE A 174 -54.83 29.39 -17.44
CA ILE A 174 -53.39 29.30 -17.73
C ILE A 174 -52.57 29.55 -16.45
N ARG A 175 -52.98 30.51 -15.63
CA ARG A 175 -52.30 30.83 -14.36
C ARG A 175 -52.36 29.65 -13.38
N ASP A 176 -53.53 29.01 -13.28
CA ASP A 176 -53.71 27.83 -12.42
C ASP A 176 -52.92 26.62 -12.93
N GLU A 177 -52.83 26.43 -14.25
CA GLU A 177 -51.98 25.41 -14.88
C GLU A 177 -50.49 25.64 -14.59
N VAL A 178 -50.01 26.89 -14.70
CA VAL A 178 -48.62 27.25 -14.35
C VAL A 178 -48.34 26.99 -12.88
N ASP A 179 -49.27 27.36 -11.99
CA ASP A 179 -49.08 27.14 -10.55
C ASP A 179 -49.09 25.65 -10.20
N GLN A 180 -49.92 24.84 -10.88
CA GLN A 180 -49.88 23.38 -10.76
C GLN A 180 -48.57 22.75 -11.27
N ILE A 181 -47.98 23.28 -12.35
CA ILE A 181 -46.67 22.83 -12.85
C ILE A 181 -45.59 23.15 -11.82
N ARG A 182 -45.59 24.38 -11.28
CA ARG A 182 -44.66 24.77 -10.23
C ARG A 182 -44.82 23.86 -9.01
N GLU A 183 -46.05 23.62 -8.56
CA GLU A 183 -46.30 22.88 -7.33
C GLU A 183 -46.05 21.38 -7.48
N ARG A 184 -46.38 20.77 -8.62
CA ARG A 184 -46.23 19.33 -8.84
C ARG A 184 -44.87 18.97 -9.42
N ASP A 185 -44.50 19.56 -10.56
CA ASP A 185 -43.32 19.13 -11.31
C ASP A 185 -42.02 19.57 -10.59
N VAL A 186 -41.99 20.74 -9.94
CA VAL A 186 -40.83 21.19 -9.14
C VAL A 186 -40.73 20.44 -7.81
N ARG A 187 -41.87 20.14 -7.15
CA ARG A 187 -41.87 19.41 -5.88
C ARG A 187 -41.53 17.93 -6.07
N GLU A 188 -42.01 17.31 -7.15
CA GLU A 188 -41.67 15.94 -7.55
C GLU A 188 -40.17 15.84 -7.87
N ALA A 189 -39.62 16.78 -8.63
CA ALA A 189 -38.16 16.84 -8.84
C ALA A 189 -37.36 17.13 -7.57
N SER A 190 -37.85 18.01 -6.68
CA SER A 190 -37.22 18.24 -5.38
C SER A 190 -37.18 16.98 -4.52
N HIS A 191 -38.23 16.14 -4.57
CA HIS A 191 -38.23 14.84 -3.89
C HIS A 191 -37.28 13.84 -4.53
N LEU A 192 -37.16 13.83 -5.86
CA LEU A 192 -36.20 12.96 -6.55
C LEU A 192 -34.74 13.37 -6.28
N LEU A 193 -34.47 14.67 -6.07
CA LEU A 193 -33.15 15.19 -5.70
C LEU A 193 -32.82 15.03 -4.20
N HIS A 194 -33.82 15.04 -3.33
CA HIS A 194 -33.69 14.88 -1.89
C HIS A 194 -34.73 13.86 -1.36
N PRO A 195 -34.51 12.55 -1.60
CA PRO A 195 -35.35 11.50 -1.04
C PRO A 195 -35.21 11.36 0.48
#